data_AF-W5PZD0-F1
#
_entry.id   AF-W5PZD0-F1
#
_cell.length_a   1.000
_cell.length_b   1.000
_cell.length_c   1.000
_cell.angle_alpha   90.00
_cell.angle_beta   90.00
_cell.angle_gamma   90.00
#
_symmetry.space_group_name_H-M   'P 1'
#
loop_
_entity.id
_entity.type
_entity.pdbx_description
1 polymer ?
#
loop_
_entity_poly.entity_id
_entity_poly.type
_entity_poly.pdbx_seq_one_letter_code
_entity_poly.pdbx_strand_id
1 'polypeptide(L)'
;MRLSVTALLVTLALCYYEANAVVCPIFALDLKEYFYSPDPLYKLSLAKYIAPQEAVAAKMQVKQCTNEFSVQNRLLITKILGKILVKCTATDVKEAQYPVIHRNLRCRALK
;
A
#
# COMPACT_ATOMS: atom_id res chain seq x y z
N MET A 1 -7.66 29.67 19.60
CA MET A 1 -8.17 28.33 20.00
C MET A 1 -6.98 27.40 20.23
N ARG A 2 -6.72 27.00 21.47
CA ARG A 2 -5.66 26.04 21.81
C ARG A 2 -6.29 24.64 21.88
N LEU A 3 -6.26 23.89 20.78
CA LEU A 3 -6.51 22.46 20.82
C LEU A 3 -5.46 21.86 21.76
N SER A 4 -5.90 21.37 22.93
CA SER A 4 -4.97 20.81 23.90
C SER A 4 -4.32 19.57 23.31
N VAL A 5 -3.02 19.40 23.53
CA VAL A 5 -2.22 18.25 23.07
C VAL A 5 -2.90 16.92 23.44
N THR A 6 -3.60 16.88 24.57
CA THR A 6 -4.43 15.75 25.01
C THR A 6 -5.55 15.39 24.05
N ALA A 7 -6.28 16.36 23.49
CA ALA A 7 -7.32 16.07 22.51
C ALA A 7 -6.72 15.44 21.24
N LEU A 8 -5.58 15.96 20.76
CA LEU A 8 -4.88 15.40 19.59
C LEU A 8 -4.40 13.96 19.84
N LEU A 9 -3.86 13.66 21.01
CA LEU A 9 -3.38 12.33 21.37
C LEU A 9 -4.53 11.31 21.49
N VAL A 10 -5.68 11.73 22.04
CA VAL A 10 -6.88 10.87 22.12
C VAL A 10 -7.45 10.61 20.73
N THR A 11 -7.51 11.62 19.86
CA THR A 11 -7.96 11.42 18.47
C THR A 11 -7.00 10.52 17.69
N LEU A 12 -5.68 10.69 17.86
CA LEU A 12 -4.70 9.79 17.26
C LEU A 12 -4.88 8.34 17.75
N ALA A 13 -5.08 8.13 19.05
CA ALA A 13 -5.30 6.79 19.61
C ALA A 13 -6.62 6.15 19.14
N LEU A 14 -7.70 6.94 19.01
CA LEU A 14 -9.01 6.46 18.55
C LEU A 14 -9.08 6.27 17.03
N CYS A 15 -8.39 7.11 16.25
CA CYS A 15 -8.31 7.00 14.79
C CYS A 15 -7.33 5.91 14.31
N TYR A 16 -6.44 5.40 15.17
CA TYR A 16 -5.52 4.29 14.87
C TYR A 16 -6.01 2.91 15.34
N TYR A 17 -7.28 2.79 15.76
CA TYR A 17 -7.80 1.54 16.35
C TYR A 17 -7.91 0.36 15.36
N GLU A 18 -7.79 0.59 14.05
CA GLU A 18 -7.68 -0.50 13.06
C GLU A 18 -6.23 -1.02 12.94
N ALA A 19 -5.64 -1.46 14.05
CA ALA A 19 -4.31 -2.09 14.07
C ALA A 19 -4.32 -3.55 13.55
N ASN A 20 -5.50 -4.10 13.23
CA ASN A 20 -5.71 -5.43 12.65
C ASN A 20 -6.04 -5.33 11.14
N ALA A 21 -5.50 -4.31 10.46
CA ALA A 21 -5.74 -4.12 9.05
C ALA A 21 -4.92 -5.11 8.23
N VAL A 22 -5.59 -6.15 7.73
CA VAL A 22 -5.03 -7.04 6.70
C VAL A 22 -4.65 -6.21 5.49
N VAL A 23 -3.42 -6.40 5.00
CA VAL A 23 -2.95 -5.65 3.82
C VAL A 23 -3.83 -5.97 2.60
N CYS A 24 -4.36 -4.92 1.97
CA CYS A 24 -5.16 -5.02 0.74
C CYS A 24 -4.36 -5.80 -0.33
N PRO A 25 -4.84 -6.95 -0.84
CA PRO A 25 -4.09 -7.77 -1.81
C PRO A 25 -3.71 -7.00 -3.07
N ILE A 26 -4.57 -6.08 -3.51
CA ILE A 26 -4.29 -5.22 -4.66
C ILE A 26 -3.08 -4.32 -4.38
N PHE A 27 -2.96 -3.77 -3.17
CA PHE A 27 -1.80 -2.97 -2.79
C PHE A 27 -0.49 -3.75 -2.83
N ALA A 28 -0.50 -5.03 -2.41
CA ALA A 28 0.68 -5.87 -2.49
C ALA A 28 1.11 -6.16 -3.94
N LEU A 29 0.15 -6.41 -4.83
CA LEU A 29 0.41 -6.57 -6.27
C LEU A 29 0.94 -5.28 -6.91
N ASP A 30 0.34 -4.14 -6.57
CA ASP A 30 0.78 -2.83 -7.03
C ASP A 30 2.19 -2.49 -6.61
N LEU A 31 2.56 -2.84 -5.38
CA LEU A 31 3.90 -2.62 -4.86
C LEU A 31 4.90 -3.45 -5.64
N LYS A 32 4.56 -4.69 -6.00
CA LYS A 32 5.39 -5.52 -6.88
C LYS A 32 5.53 -4.89 -8.27
N GLU A 33 4.43 -4.48 -8.90
CA GLU A 33 4.47 -3.82 -10.21
C GLU A 33 5.27 -2.50 -10.15
N TYR A 34 5.13 -1.75 -9.05
CA TYR A 34 5.86 -0.51 -8.83
C TYR A 34 7.38 -0.71 -8.86
N PHE A 35 7.90 -1.79 -8.26
CA PHE A 35 9.35 -2.06 -8.25
C PHE A 35 9.89 -2.67 -9.55
N TYR A 36 9.08 -3.48 -10.24
CA TYR A 36 9.57 -4.35 -11.31
C TYR A 36 9.00 -4.09 -12.71
N SER A 37 7.83 -3.45 -12.81
CA SER A 37 7.24 -3.15 -14.12
C SER A 37 7.89 -1.90 -14.74
N PRO A 38 8.08 -1.89 -16.07
CA PRO A 38 8.40 -0.68 -16.82
C PRO A 38 7.38 0.44 -16.59
N ASP A 39 7.82 1.69 -16.68
CA ASP A 39 6.98 2.87 -16.45
C ASP A 39 5.68 2.91 -17.26
N PRO A 40 5.66 2.61 -18.57
CA PRO A 40 4.41 2.61 -19.35
C PRO A 40 3.41 1.57 -18.86
N LEU A 41 3.89 0.37 -18.49
CA LEU A 41 3.06 -0.73 -18.01
C LEU A 41 2.50 -0.42 -16.61
N TYR A 42 3.33 0.16 -15.73
CA TYR A 42 2.87 0.58 -14.41
C TYR A 42 1.86 1.74 -14.51
N LYS A 43 2.11 2.73 -15.37
CA LYS A 43 1.16 3.83 -15.58
C LYS A 43 -0.19 3.33 -16.08
N LEU A 44 -0.19 2.32 -16.95
CA LEU A 44 -1.42 1.68 -17.43
C LEU A 44 -2.13 0.92 -16.30
N SER A 45 -1.38 0.23 -15.42
CA SER A 45 -1.99 -0.48 -14.30
C SER A 45 -2.63 0.44 -13.27
N LEU A 46 -2.21 1.72 -13.17
CA LEU A 46 -2.85 2.74 -12.33
C LEU A 46 -4.26 3.13 -12.79
N ALA A 47 -4.64 2.87 -14.05
CA ALA A 47 -5.96 3.22 -14.59
C ALA A 47 -7.12 2.58 -13.81
N LYS A 48 -6.87 1.44 -13.15
CA LYS A 48 -7.87 0.74 -12.33
C LYS A 48 -8.39 1.54 -11.13
N TYR A 49 -7.68 2.60 -10.72
CA TYR A 49 -8.05 3.42 -9.57
C TYR A 49 -8.92 4.63 -9.91
N ILE A 50 -9.10 4.95 -11.19
CA ILE A 50 -9.84 6.14 -11.64
C ILE A 50 -9.32 7.39 -10.88
N ALA A 51 -8.00 7.45 -10.69
CA ALA A 51 -7.34 8.50 -9.93
C ALA A 51 -7.21 9.78 -10.77
N PRO A 52 -7.24 10.98 -10.14
CA PRO A 52 -6.96 12.22 -10.84
C PRO A 52 -5.55 12.20 -11.45
N GLN A 53 -5.39 12.87 -12.60
CA GLN A 53 -4.14 12.88 -13.34
C GLN A 53 -2.96 13.38 -12.51
N GLU A 54 -3.20 14.31 -11.58
CA GLU A 54 -2.21 14.82 -10.63
C GLU A 54 -1.66 13.71 -9.72
N ALA A 55 -2.52 12.86 -9.14
CA ALA A 55 -2.10 11.76 -8.29
C ALA A 55 -1.31 10.70 -9.07
N VAL A 56 -1.71 10.43 -10.32
CA VAL A 56 -0.97 9.53 -11.22
C VAL A 56 0.41 10.10 -11.54
N ALA A 57 0.50 11.40 -11.85
CA ALA A 57 1.76 12.07 -12.13
C ALA A 57 2.71 12.04 -10.92
N ALA A 58 2.21 12.38 -9.74
CA ALA A 58 2.98 12.32 -8.50
C ALA A 58 3.48 10.90 -8.21
N LYS A 59 2.62 9.88 -8.37
CA LYS A 59 3.02 8.48 -8.17
C LYS A 59 4.10 8.04 -9.16
N MET A 60 4.01 8.46 -10.43
CA MET A 60 5.01 8.18 -11.45
C MET A 60 6.36 8.87 -11.16
N GLN A 61 6.36 10.11 -10.65
CA GLN A 61 7.59 10.79 -10.24
C GLN A 61 8.34 10.00 -9.15
N VAL A 62 7.63 9.53 -8.12
CA VAL A 62 8.25 8.72 -7.05
C VAL A 62 8.77 7.38 -7.59
N LYS A 63 8.04 6.75 -8.53
CA LYS A 63 8.51 5.55 -9.22
C LYS A 63 9.81 5.80 -9.98
N GLN A 64 9.89 6.90 -10.70
CA GLN A 64 11.09 7.26 -11.47
C GLN A 64 12.31 7.44 -10.56
N CYS A 65 12.17 8.12 -9.42
CA CYS A 65 13.23 8.19 -8.43
C CYS A 65 13.60 6.79 -7.89
N THR A 66 12.61 5.93 -7.65
CA THR A 66 12.86 4.55 -7.21
C THR A 66 13.55 3.72 -8.30
N ASN A 67 13.31 4.02 -9.57
CA ASN A 67 13.96 3.39 -10.72
C ASN A 67 15.44 3.78 -10.86
N GLU A 68 15.94 4.75 -10.12
CA GLU A 68 17.38 5.05 -10.06
C GLU A 68 18.11 4.14 -9.07
N PHE A 69 17.39 3.46 -8.18
CA PHE A 69 18.01 2.50 -7.27
C PHE A 69 18.53 1.29 -8.03
N SER A 70 19.68 0.79 -7.58
CA SER A 70 20.24 -0.47 -8.06
C SER A 70 19.26 -1.63 -7.88
N VAL A 71 19.36 -2.64 -8.74
CA VAL A 71 18.53 -3.86 -8.65
C VAL A 71 18.66 -4.52 -7.27
N GLN A 72 19.86 -4.51 -6.70
CA GLN A 72 20.12 -5.05 -5.36
C GLN A 72 19.36 -4.27 -4.27
N ASN A 73 19.35 -2.94 -4.33
CA ASN A 73 18.62 -2.11 -3.36
C ASN A 73 17.11 -2.34 -3.46
N ARG A 74 16.56 -2.43 -4.68
CA ARG A 74 15.12 -2.75 -4.86
C ARG A 74 14.78 -4.13 -4.31
N LEU A 75 15.66 -5.12 -4.50
CA LEU A 75 15.48 -6.46 -3.95
C LEU A 75 15.51 -6.47 -2.42
N LEU A 76 16.41 -5.71 -1.80
CA LEU A 76 16.45 -5.57 -0.34
C LEU A 76 15.18 -4.93 0.22
N ILE A 77 14.72 -3.84 -0.40
CA ILE A 77 13.49 -3.14 -0.01
C ILE A 77 12.27 -4.06 -0.13
N THR A 78 12.09 -4.71 -1.28
CA THR A 78 10.98 -5.65 -1.50
C THR A 78 11.02 -6.84 -0.55
N LYS A 79 12.20 -7.35 -0.20
CA LYS A 79 12.36 -8.42 0.81
C LYS A 79 11.92 -7.96 2.20
N ILE A 80 12.27 -6.74 2.60
CA ILE A 80 11.83 -6.15 3.87
C ILE A 80 10.31 -5.98 3.88
N LEU A 81 9.74 -5.42 2.80
CA LEU A 81 8.29 -5.25 2.64
C LEU A 81 7.56 -6.60 2.68
N GLY A 82 8.12 -7.65 2.06
CA GLY A 82 7.59 -9.00 2.15
C GLY A 82 7.57 -9.55 3.58
N LYS A 83 8.61 -9.29 4.38
CA LYS A 83 8.64 -9.66 5.80
C LYS A 83 7.59 -8.89 6.62
N ILE A 84 7.40 -7.60 6.34
CA ILE A 84 6.37 -6.78 6.98
C ILE A 84 4.99 -7.31 6.64
N LEU A 85 4.74 -7.59 5.36
CA LEU A 85 3.48 -8.16 4.89
C LEU A 85 3.16 -9.47 5.61
N VAL A 86 4.11 -10.39 5.73
CA VAL A 86 3.92 -11.65 6.46
C VAL A 86 3.62 -11.37 7.94
N LYS A 87 4.36 -10.48 8.60
CA LYS A 87 4.09 -10.16 10.02
C LYS A 87 2.72 -9.54 10.26
N CYS A 88 2.31 -8.61 9.40
CA CYS A 88 1.04 -7.89 9.54
C CYS A 88 -0.17 -8.71 9.07
N THR A 89 0.02 -9.78 8.31
CA THR A 89 -1.07 -10.68 7.88
C THR A 89 -1.14 -11.95 8.73
N ALA A 90 -0.02 -12.44 9.28
CA ALA A 90 0.03 -13.69 10.04
C ALA A 90 -0.69 -13.64 11.40
N THR A 91 -1.08 -12.46 11.89
CA THR A 91 -1.96 -12.34 13.07
C THR A 91 -3.43 -12.61 12.75
N ASP A 92 -3.85 -12.61 11.47
CA ASP A 92 -5.24 -12.81 11.05
C ASP A 92 -5.46 -14.11 10.25
N VAL A 93 -4.39 -14.82 9.85
CA VAL A 93 -4.48 -16.09 9.11
C VAL A 93 -4.53 -17.28 10.08
N LYS A 94 -5.61 -17.41 10.85
CA LYS A 94 -6.09 -18.75 11.24
C LYS A 94 -7.17 -19.29 10.31
N GLU A 95 -7.72 -18.48 9.41
CA GLU A 95 -8.57 -18.96 8.33
C GLU A 95 -8.37 -18.13 7.07
N ALA A 96 -7.62 -18.66 6.10
CA ALA A 96 -7.93 -18.56 4.67
C ALA A 96 -6.77 -19.14 3.87
N GLN A 97 -6.82 -20.46 3.73
CA GLN A 97 -6.32 -21.13 2.54
C GLN A 97 -6.82 -20.37 1.31
N TYR A 98 -5.92 -19.94 0.44
CA TYR A 98 -6.22 -19.24 -0.82
C TYR A 98 -7.39 -19.90 -1.56
N PRO A 99 -8.38 -19.10 -1.99
CA PRO A 99 -8.51 -18.96 -3.43
C PRO A 99 -8.59 -17.49 -3.86
N VAL A 100 -7.99 -17.22 -5.02
CA VAL A 100 -8.23 -16.04 -5.84
C VAL A 100 -9.72 -16.02 -6.19
N ILE A 101 -10.53 -15.31 -5.41
CA ILE A 101 -11.93 -15.05 -5.75
C ILE A 101 -12.13 -13.55 -5.63
N HIS A 102 -12.57 -12.96 -6.73
CA HIS A 102 -13.22 -11.66 -6.80
C HIS A 102 -14.28 -11.53 -5.71
N ARG A 103 -13.86 -11.12 -4.51
CA ARG A 103 -14.77 -10.70 -3.45
C ARG A 103 -14.45 -9.23 -3.22
N ASN A 104 -15.47 -8.41 -3.42
CA ASN A 104 -15.48 -6.95 -3.30
C ASN A 104 -14.98 -6.48 -1.92
N LEU A 105 -13.68 -6.61 -1.64
CA LEU A 105 -13.03 -5.78 -0.65
C LEU A 105 -12.93 -4.40 -1.30
N ARG A 106 -13.98 -3.58 -1.10
CA ARG A 106 -13.85 -2.13 -1.25
C ARG A 106 -12.75 -1.72 -0.28
N CYS A 107 -11.51 -1.64 -0.76
CA CYS A 107 -10.48 -0.83 -0.14
C CYS A 107 -11.05 0.60 -0.22
N ARG A 108 -11.80 0.99 0.82
CA ARG A 108 -12.59 2.21 0.86
C ARG A 108 -11.55 3.33 0.85
N ALA A 109 -11.45 4.03 -0.28
CA ALA A 109 -10.63 5.23 -0.37
C ALA A 109 -11.07 6.15 0.77
N LEU A 110 -10.15 6.44 1.69
CA LEU A 110 -10.32 7.49 2.69
C LEU A 110 -10.68 8.76 1.91
N LYS A 111 -11.92 9.20 2.10
CA LYS A 111 -12.47 10.41 1.51
C LYS A 111 -12.18 11.58 2.43
#